data_AF-A0A842TSF1-F1
#
_entry.id   AF-A0A842TSF1-F1
#
_cell.length_a   1.000
_cell.length_b   1.000
_cell.length_c   1.000
_cell.angle_alpha   90.00
_cell.angle_beta   90.00
_cell.angle_gamma   90.00
#
_symmetry.space_group_name_H-M   'P 1'
#
loop_
_entity.id
_entity.type
_entity.pdbx_description
1 polymer ?
#
loop_
_entity_poly.entity_id
_entity_poly.type
_entity_poly.pdbx_seq_one_letter_code
_entity_poly.pdbx_strand_id
1 'polypeptide(L)' 'MVKIQKLPSGQLVVTIPKLIAEYEELEKGMELDFKKHKKGFLLKFKKK' A
#
# COMPACT_ATOMS: atom_id res chain seq x y z
N MET A 1 10.53 4.75 -5.76
CA MET A 1 9.40 5.36 -6.50
C MET A 1 8.15 4.51 -6.29
N VAL A 2 7.05 5.10 -5.84
CA VAL A 2 5.75 4.41 -5.72
C VAL A 2 5.00 4.53 -7.04
N LYS A 3 4.43 3.43 -7.55
CA LYS A 3 3.68 3.43 -8.82
C LYS A 3 2.21 3.10 -8.55
N ILE A 4 1.31 3.87 -9.14
CA ILE A 4 -0.13 3.64 -9.07
C ILE A 4 -0.61 3.25 -10.47
N GLN A 5 -1.30 2.13 -10.59
CA GLN A 5 -1.85 1.63 -11.85
C GLN A 5 -3.30 1.20 -11.64
N LYS A 6 -4.19 1.53 -12.59
CA LYS A 6 -5.56 1.02 -12.62
C LYS A 6 -5.63 -0.07 -13.68
N LEU A 7 -5.98 -1.29 -13.27
CA LEU A 7 -6.18 -2.41 -14.19
C LEU A 7 -7.52 -2.26 -14.93
N PRO A 8 -7.67 -2.87 -16.12
CA PRO A 8 -8.93 -2.87 -16.86
C PRO A 8 -10.13 -3.42 -16.08
N SER A 9 -9.87 -4.32 -15.11
CA SER A 9 -10.88 -4.85 -14.18
C SER A 9 -11.45 -3.83 -13.19
N GLY A 10 -10.89 -2.60 -13.16
CA GLY A 10 -11.23 -1.58 -12.17
C GLY A 10 -10.39 -1.64 -10.89
N GLN A 11 -9.55 -2.67 -10.74
CA GLN A 11 -8.68 -2.83 -9.57
C GLN A 11 -7.54 -1.80 -9.56
N LEU A 12 -7.29 -1.19 -8.41
CA LEU A 12 -6.15 -0.29 -8.19
C LEU A 12 -4.96 -1.08 -7.65
N VAL A 13 -3.80 -0.93 -8.29
CA VAL A 13 -2.54 -1.56 -7.88
C VAL A 13 -1.56 -0.48 -7.48
N VAL A 14 -1.07 -0.56 -6.24
CA VAL A 14 -0.02 0.32 -5.70
C VAL A 14 1.24 -0.51 -5.54
N THR A 15 2.28 -0.18 -6.30
CA THR A 15 3.59 -0.81 -6.20
C THR A 15 4.47 -0.01 -5.24
N ILE A 16 4.89 -0.66 -4.16
CA ILE A 16 5.77 -0.09 -3.13
C ILE A 16 7.20 -0.60 -3.38
N PRO A 17 8.23 0.27 -3.34
CA PRO A 17 9.63 -0.15 -3.39
C PRO A 17 9.97 -1.17 -2.31
N LYS A 18 10.80 -2.16 -2.67
CA LYS A 18 11.26 -3.21 -1.75
C LYS A 18 11.86 -2.66 -0.45
N LEU A 19 12.69 -1.62 -0.53
CA LEU A 19 13.32 -1.00 0.65
C LEU A 19 12.28 -0.46 1.66
N ILE A 20 11.18 0.12 1.19
CA ILE A 20 10.10 0.62 2.07
C ILE A 20 9.31 -0.55 2.65
N ALA A 21 9.03 -1.56 1.82
CA ALA A 21 8.34 -2.76 2.27
C ALA A 21 9.14 -3.49 3.36
N GLU A 22 10.46 -3.58 3.23
CA GLU A 22 11.34 -4.18 4.24
C GLU A 22 11.41 -3.33 5.51
N TYR A 23 11.53 -2.00 5.38
CA TYR A 23 11.54 -1.09 6.53
C TYR A 23 10.23 -1.14 7.34
N GLU A 24 9.10 -1.26 6.65
CA GLU A 24 7.76 -1.35 7.26
C GLU A 24 7.35 -2.81 7.56
N GLU A 25 8.24 -3.79 7.32
CA GLU A 25 8.01 -5.23 7.56
C GLU A 25 6.77 -5.79 6.85
N LEU A 26 6.54 -5.38 5.60
CA LEU A 26 5.38 -5.79 4.81
C LEU A 26 5.56 -7.17 4.19
N GLU A 27 4.63 -8.07 4.51
CA GLU A 27 4.59 -9.42 3.97
C GLU A 27 3.47 -9.61 2.95
N LYS A 28 3.66 -10.60 2.07
CA LYS A 28 2.62 -11.01 1.12
C LYS A 28 1.41 -11.55 1.88
N GLY A 29 0.22 -11.05 1.54
CA GLY A 29 -1.03 -11.47 2.20
C GLY A 29 -1.37 -10.67 3.46
N MET A 30 -0.57 -9.67 3.83
CA MET A 30 -0.88 -8.76 4.93
C MET A 30 -2.10 -7.89 4.61
N GLU A 31 -2.98 -7.72 5.59
CA GLU A 31 -4.13 -6.80 5.50
C GLU A 31 -3.70 -5.35 5.81
N LEU A 32 -4.22 -4.41 5.02
CA LEU A 32 -3.89 -2.99 5.09
C LEU A 32 -5.15 -2.17 5.26
N ASP A 33 -5.17 -1.30 6.26
CA ASP A 33 -6.25 -0.33 6.45
C ASP A 33 -5.91 0.98 5.73
N PHE A 34 -6.80 1.40 4.83
CA PHE A 34 -6.66 2.69 4.14
C PHE A 34 -7.40 3.78 4.90
N LYS A 35 -6.67 4.80 5.37
CA LYS A 35 -7.28 6.01 5.96
C LYS A 35 -7.08 7.21 5.03
N LYS A 36 -8.17 7.93 4.73
CA LYS A 36 -8.11 9.19 3.99
C LYS A 36 -7.36 10.24 4.83
N HIS A 37 -6.37 10.91 4.25
CA HIS A 37 -5.61 11.95 4.94
C HIS A 37 -5.33 13.13 4.02
N LYS A 38 -5.94 14.30 4.30
CA LYS A 38 -5.78 15.60 3.62
C LYS A 38 -5.72 15.55 2.09
N LYS A 39 -4.57 15.18 1.51
CA LYS A 39 -4.31 15.10 0.06
C LYS A 39 -3.86 13.70 -0.42
N GLY A 40 -4.06 12.65 0.39
CA GLY A 40 -3.66 11.30 0.06
C GLY A 40 -4.31 10.24 0.95
N PHE A 41 -3.74 9.03 0.91
CA PHE A 41 -4.15 7.91 1.74
C PHE A 41 -2.99 7.50 2.64
N LEU A 42 -3.30 7.22 3.89
CA LEU A 42 -2.38 6.66 4.86
C LEU A 42 -2.69 5.17 4.95
N LEU A 43 -1.71 4.36 4.56
CA LEU A 43 -1.73 2.92 4.75
C LEU A 43 -1.35 2.66 6.20
N LYS A 44 -2.25 2.06 6.98
CA LYS A 44 -1.96 1.59 8.34
C LYS A 44 -1.92 0.08 8.35
N PHE A 45 -0.82 -0.45 8.87
CA PHE A 45 -0.60 -1.86 9.11
C PHE A 45 -1.18 -2.21 10.49
N LYS A 46 -1.94 -3.31 10.60
CA LYS A 46 -2.22 -3.90 11.91
C LYS A 46 -0.98 -4.68 12.33
N LYS A 47 -0.09 -4.06 13.12
CA LYS A 47 0.91 -4.83 13.87
C LYS A 47 0.15 -5.67 14.90
N LYS A 48 0.34 -6.99 14.83
CA LYS A 48 -0.21 -7.95 15.79
C LYS A 48 0.58 -7.91 17.09
#